data_AF-A0A358EDK1-F1
#
_entry.id   AF-A0A358EDK1-F1
#
_cell.length_a   1.000
_cell.length_b   1.000
_cell.length_c   1.000
_cell.angle_alpha   90.00
_cell.angle_beta   90.00
_cell.angle_gamma   90.00
#
_symmetry.space_group_name_H-M   'P 1'
#
loop_
_entity.id
_entity.type
_entity.pdbx_description
1 polymer ?
#
loop_
_entity_poly.entity_id
_entity_poly.type
_entity_poly.pdbx_seq_one_letter_code
_entity_poly.pdbx_strand_id
1 'polypeptide(L)'
;MRGGVTHVVGIPDNMSGPLFDEVALHAAIQLVTVTREGEAFAVAAGLWLGGASPIVVIQNTGLLESGDAIRGTAQRMGAPVPVIVTGRGYEKMERLGVNQDHPLTRELLTR
;
A
#
# COMPACT_ATOMS: atom_id res chain seq x y z
N MET A 1 15.12 17.77 -10.12
CA MET A 1 14.83 17.42 -8.72
C MET A 1 15.29 15.98 -8.51
N ARG A 2 16.31 15.70 -7.71
CA ARG A 2 16.58 14.32 -7.26
C ARG A 2 15.93 14.16 -5.89
N GLY A 3 14.86 13.35 -5.80
CA GLY A 3 14.43 12.77 -4.52
C GLY A 3 13.02 13.09 -4.00
N GLY A 4 12.11 13.65 -4.79
CA GLY A 4 10.72 13.91 -4.34
C GLY A 4 9.74 12.86 -4.85
N VAL A 5 8.73 12.51 -4.05
CA VAL A 5 7.58 11.71 -4.50
C VAL A 5 6.82 12.50 -5.56
N THR A 6 6.54 11.88 -6.71
CA THR A 6 5.75 12.51 -7.78
C THR A 6 4.36 11.92 -7.93
N HIS A 7 4.17 10.66 -7.51
CA HIS A 7 2.89 9.96 -7.62
C HIS A 7 2.59 9.17 -6.35
N VAL A 8 1.32 9.17 -5.97
CA VAL A 8 0.75 8.20 -5.04
C VAL A 8 -0.13 7.26 -5.84
N VAL A 9 0.15 5.97 -5.76
CA VAL A 9 -0.59 4.92 -6.48
C VAL A 9 -1.26 4.01 -5.46
N GLY A 10 -2.55 3.75 -5.61
CA GLY A 10 -3.22 2.83 -4.69
C GLY A 10 -4.73 2.92 -4.69
N ILE A 11 -5.34 2.40 -3.64
CA ILE A 11 -6.77 2.46 -3.39
C ILE A 11 -6.99 2.89 -1.93
N PRO A 12 -7.88 3.86 -1.65
CA PRO A 12 -8.09 4.31 -0.29
C PRO A 12 -8.84 3.24 0.52
N ASP A 13 -8.48 3.14 1.79
CA ASP A 13 -9.26 2.46 2.82
C ASP A 13 -9.65 3.45 3.93
N ASN A 14 -10.27 2.97 5.01
CA ASN A 14 -10.69 3.84 6.11
C ASN A 14 -9.52 4.60 6.78
N MET A 15 -8.29 4.07 6.71
CA MET A 15 -7.10 4.65 7.33
C MET A 15 -6.34 5.57 6.38
N SER A 16 -6.26 5.21 5.09
CA SER A 16 -5.56 5.98 4.06
C SER A 16 -6.45 7.01 3.35
N GLY A 17 -7.78 6.96 3.50
CA GLY A 17 -8.73 7.90 2.90
C GLY A 17 -8.32 9.37 3.06
N PRO A 18 -8.04 9.87 4.28
CA PRO A 18 -7.59 11.25 4.49
C PRO A 18 -6.29 11.59 3.73
N LEU A 19 -5.36 10.64 3.60
CA LEU A 19 -4.14 10.86 2.80
C LEU A 19 -4.48 11.00 1.31
N PHE A 20 -5.41 10.21 0.79
CA PHE A 20 -5.83 10.29 -0.61
C PHE A 20 -6.51 11.63 -0.90
N ASP A 21 -7.36 12.12 0.01
CA ASP A 21 -8.01 13.42 -0.10
C ASP A 21 -6.98 14.56 -0.16
N GLU A 22 -5.98 14.54 0.73
CA GLU A 22 -4.90 15.54 0.73
C GLU A 22 -4.04 15.47 -0.54
N VAL A 23 -3.72 14.26 -1.03
CA VAL A 23 -2.92 14.10 -2.26
C VAL A 23 -3.71 14.55 -3.49
N ALA A 24 -5.02 14.31 -3.54
CA ALA A 24 -5.89 14.76 -4.63
C ALA A 24 -5.90 16.29 -4.78
N LEU A 25 -5.65 17.03 -3.70
CA LEU A 25 -5.56 18.49 -3.69
C LEU A 25 -4.12 19.01 -3.87
N HIS A 26 -3.12 18.13 -3.89
CA HIS A 26 -1.72 18.52 -3.88
C HIS A 26 -1.21 18.92 -5.28
N ALA A 27 -0.68 20.14 -5.43
CA ALA A 27 -0.31 20.70 -6.72
C ALA A 27 0.84 19.98 -7.46
N ALA A 28 1.72 19.28 -6.72
CA ALA A 28 2.92 18.67 -7.28
C ALA A 28 2.94 17.13 -7.25
N ILE A 29 1.96 16.49 -6.61
CA ILE A 29 1.90 15.03 -6.48
C ILE A 29 0.64 14.58 -7.19
N GLN A 30 0.74 13.55 -8.02
CA GLN A 30 -0.39 13.03 -8.77
C GLN A 30 -0.94 11.79 -8.09
N LEU A 31 -2.24 11.77 -7.84
CA LEU A 31 -2.94 10.59 -7.36
C LEU A 31 -3.32 9.69 -8.54
N VAL A 32 -2.94 8.42 -8.48
CA VAL A 32 -3.33 7.38 -9.44
C VAL A 32 -4.06 6.28 -8.70
N THR A 33 -5.39 6.26 -8.81
CA THR A 33 -6.21 5.22 -8.19
C THR A 33 -6.23 3.96 -9.05
N VAL A 34 -6.21 2.80 -8.40
CA VAL A 34 -6.36 1.48 -9.05
C VAL A 34 -7.59 0.74 -8.55
N THR A 35 -8.00 -0.32 -9.25
CA THR A 35 -9.17 -1.12 -8.86
C THR A 35 -8.81 -2.24 -7.88
N ARG A 36 -7.56 -2.72 -7.94
CA ARG A 36 -7.00 -3.72 -7.03
C ARG A 36 -5.57 -3.39 -6.66
N GLU A 37 -5.18 -3.76 -5.44
CA GLU A 37 -3.87 -3.46 -4.87
C GLU A 37 -2.71 -4.04 -5.70
N GLY A 38 -2.91 -5.20 -6.34
CA GLY A 38 -1.93 -5.78 -7.24
C GLY A 38 -1.60 -4.87 -8.44
N GLU A 39 -2.58 -4.13 -8.95
CA GLU A 39 -2.38 -3.20 -10.07
C GLU A 39 -1.48 -2.02 -9.66
N ALA A 40 -1.54 -1.60 -8.40
CA ALA A 40 -0.75 -0.48 -7.90
C ALA A 40 0.76 -0.70 -8.12
N PHE A 41 1.23 -1.95 -7.95
CA PHE A 41 2.64 -2.29 -8.17
C PHE A 41 3.03 -2.24 -9.64
N ALA A 42 2.18 -2.73 -10.54
CA ALA A 42 2.42 -2.67 -11.97
C ALA A 42 2.44 -1.22 -12.49
N VAL A 43 1.48 -0.40 -12.04
CA VAL A 43 1.39 1.02 -12.38
C VAL A 43 2.61 1.78 -11.84
N ALA A 44 2.98 1.58 -10.56
CA ALA A 44 4.15 2.21 -9.97
C ALA A 44 5.45 1.80 -10.67
N ALA A 45 5.60 0.52 -11.01
CA ALA A 45 6.78 0.06 -11.76
C ALA A 45 6.86 0.70 -13.16
N GLY A 46 5.73 0.86 -13.85
CA GLY A 46 5.65 1.57 -15.13
C GLY A 46 5.98 3.06 -15.02
N LEU A 47 5.45 3.74 -13.99
CA LEU A 47 5.77 5.14 -13.70
C LEU A 47 7.26 5.33 -13.41
N TRP A 48 7.85 4.45 -12.58
CA TRP A 48 9.28 4.46 -12.31
C TRP A 48 10.11 4.25 -13.58
N LEU A 49 9.74 3.29 -14.42
CA LEU A 49 10.39 3.07 -15.71
C LEU A 49 10.33 4.31 -16.61
N GLY A 50 9.25 5.08 -16.52
CA GLY A 50 9.08 6.38 -17.19
C GLY A 50 9.83 7.55 -16.55
N GLY A 51 10.63 7.31 -15.50
CA GLY A 51 11.43 8.33 -14.81
C GLY A 51 10.71 9.05 -13.67
N ALA A 52 9.52 8.63 -13.28
CA ALA A 52 8.81 9.15 -12.11
C ALA A 52 9.34 8.54 -10.80
N SER A 53 8.90 9.09 -9.66
CA SER A 53 9.22 8.60 -8.31
C SER A 53 7.91 8.29 -7.55
N PRO A 54 7.26 7.15 -7.86
CA PRO A 54 5.98 6.78 -7.27
C PRO A 54 6.14 6.16 -5.88
N ILE A 55 5.12 6.30 -5.04
CA ILE A 55 4.91 5.48 -3.85
C ILE A 55 3.58 4.72 -3.98
N VAL A 56 3.54 3.52 -3.40
CA VAL A 56 2.30 2.72 -3.31
C VAL A 56 1.69 2.87 -1.93
N VAL A 57 0.38 3.10 -1.85
CA VAL A 57 -0.37 3.14 -0.59
C VAL A 57 -1.51 2.14 -0.66
N ILE A 58 -1.44 1.09 0.15
CA ILE A 58 -2.40 -0.03 0.14
C ILE A 58 -2.65 -0.54 1.56
N GLN A 59 -3.67 -1.36 1.74
CA GLN A 59 -3.95 -2.04 3.01
C GLN A 59 -3.16 -3.35 3.14
N ASN A 60 -2.89 -3.80 4.37
CA ASN A 60 -2.24 -5.07 4.67
C ASN A 60 -2.90 -6.29 4.00
N THR A 61 -4.23 -6.33 3.87
CA THR A 61 -4.93 -7.40 3.12
C THR A 61 -4.51 -7.38 1.64
N GLY A 62 -4.54 -6.20 1.02
CA GLY A 62 -4.09 -6.02 -0.36
C GLY A 62 -2.62 -6.39 -0.57
N LEU A 63 -1.74 -6.10 0.40
CA LEU A 63 -0.34 -6.53 0.34
C LEU A 63 -0.22 -8.05 0.24
N LEU A 64 -0.97 -8.80 1.06
CA LEU A 64 -0.97 -10.26 1.05
C LEU A 64 -1.50 -10.83 -0.27
N GLU A 65 -2.45 -10.15 -0.91
CA GLU A 65 -2.97 -10.53 -2.24
C GLU A 65 -2.02 -10.16 -3.40
N SER A 66 -1.14 -9.17 -3.21
CA SER A 66 -0.36 -8.55 -4.30
C SER A 66 0.95 -9.28 -4.63
N GLY A 67 1.26 -10.40 -3.98
CA GLY A 67 2.56 -11.08 -4.10
C GLY A 67 2.96 -11.43 -5.55
N ASP A 68 2.01 -11.86 -6.39
CA ASP A 68 2.27 -12.17 -7.79
C ASP A 68 2.67 -10.92 -8.60
N ALA A 69 1.94 -9.82 -8.39
CA ALA A 69 2.20 -8.55 -9.05
C ALA A 69 3.55 -7.95 -8.62
N ILE A 70 3.87 -7.99 -7.32
CA ILE A 70 5.16 -7.52 -6.79
C ILE A 70 6.31 -8.28 -7.45
N ARG A 71 6.24 -9.63 -7.43
CA ARG A 71 7.24 -10.51 -8.03
C ARG A 71 7.37 -10.27 -9.54
N GLY A 72 6.24 -10.11 -10.22
CA GLY A 72 6.17 -9.95 -11.67
C GLY A 72 6.66 -8.60 -12.17
N THR A 73 6.57 -7.55 -11.33
CA THR A 73 6.83 -6.15 -11.72
C THR A 73 8.00 -5.58 -10.93
N ALA A 74 7.73 -4.86 -9.83
CA ALA A 74 8.72 -4.10 -9.10
C ALA A 74 9.97 -4.92 -8.74
N GLN A 75 9.80 -6.16 -8.25
CA GLN A 75 10.94 -7.02 -7.92
C GLN A 75 11.71 -7.48 -9.17
N ARG A 76 11.03 -7.98 -10.20
CA ARG A 76 11.66 -8.46 -11.44
C ARG A 76 12.37 -7.33 -12.20
N MET A 77 11.81 -6.13 -12.17
CA MET A 77 12.33 -4.95 -12.84
C MET A 77 13.43 -4.23 -12.04
N GLY A 78 13.63 -4.61 -10.77
CA GLY A 78 14.53 -3.88 -9.86
C GLY A 78 14.05 -2.46 -9.57
N ALA A 79 12.74 -2.21 -9.64
CA ALA A 79 12.16 -0.90 -9.40
C ALA A 79 12.11 -0.61 -7.88
N PRO A 80 12.71 0.50 -7.40
CA PRO A 80 12.67 0.90 -6.01
C PRO A 80 11.34 1.62 -5.73
N VAL A 81 10.26 0.85 -5.55
CA VAL A 81 8.92 1.37 -5.25
C VAL A 81 8.68 1.34 -3.73
N PRO A 82 8.69 2.48 -3.01
CA PRO A 82 8.34 2.52 -1.60
C PRO A 82 6.85 2.23 -1.40
N VAL A 83 6.51 1.58 -0.29
CA VAL A 83 5.15 1.15 0.01
C VAL A 83 4.75 1.59 1.42
N ILE A 84 3.60 2.24 1.55
CA ILE A 84 2.90 2.47 2.81
C ILE A 84 1.79 1.44 2.93
N VAL A 85 1.79 0.69 4.03
CA VAL A 85 0.82 -0.37 4.28
C VAL A 85 0.00 0.00 5.50
N THR A 86 -1.30 0.23 5.31
CA THR A 86 -2.23 0.49 6.43
C THR A 86 -2.61 -0.82 7.13
N GLY A 87 -2.70 -0.78 8.46
CA GLY A 87 -3.01 -1.94 9.28
C GLY A 87 -4.51 -2.08 9.57
N ARG A 88 -5.24 -2.83 8.75
CA ARG A 88 -6.64 -3.20 9.09
C ARG A 88 -6.65 -4.22 10.21
N GLY A 89 -7.59 -4.03 11.13
CA GLY A 89 -7.87 -4.96 12.22
C GLY A 89 -7.10 -4.64 13.50
N TYR A 90 -6.15 -3.70 13.46
CA TYR A 90 -5.36 -3.29 14.62
C TYR A 90 -6.23 -2.81 15.78
N GLU A 91 -7.20 -1.92 15.52
CA GLU A 91 -8.13 -1.44 16.55
C GLU A 91 -8.98 -2.57 17.15
N LYS A 92 -9.41 -3.56 16.34
CA LYS A 92 -10.15 -4.73 16.84
C LYS A 92 -9.25 -5.57 17.76
N MET A 93 -7.99 -5.79 17.37
CA MET A 93 -7.01 -6.54 18.18
C MET A 93 -6.72 -5.83 19.50
N GLU A 94 -6.52 -4.51 19.47
CA GLU A 94 -6.28 -3.71 20.67
C GLU A 94 -7.45 -3.80 21.65
N ARG A 95 -8.68 -3.64 21.18
CA ARG A 95 -9.90 -3.79 22.01
C ARG A 95 -10.05 -5.18 22.63
N LEU A 96 -9.49 -6.20 22.00
CA LEU A 96 -9.48 -7.58 22.49
C LEU A 96 -8.30 -7.88 23.44
N GLY A 97 -7.42 -6.90 23.70
CA GLY A 97 -6.20 -7.10 24.46
C GLY A 97 -5.20 -8.04 23.77
N VAL A 98 -5.35 -8.22 22.46
CA VAL A 98 -4.48 -9.05 21.64
C VAL A 98 -3.42 -8.17 21.03
N ASN A 99 -2.15 -8.48 21.32
CA ASN A 99 -1.00 -7.84 20.70
C ASN A 99 -0.21 -8.87 19.88
N GLN A 100 0.88 -8.42 19.26
CA GLN A 100 1.79 -9.25 18.48
C GLN A 100 2.46 -10.38 19.30
N ASP A 101 2.53 -10.24 20.62
CA ASP A 101 3.14 -11.21 21.54
C ASP A 101 2.13 -12.25 22.05
N HIS A 102 0.84 -12.08 21.73
CA HIS A 102 -0.20 -13.01 22.13
C HIS A 102 -0.06 -14.32 21.35
N PRO A 103 -0.07 -15.49 22.02
CA PRO A 103 0.06 -16.76 21.32
C PRO A 103 -1.09 -16.95 20.33
N LEU A 104 -0.75 -17.35 19.10
CA LEU A 104 -1.72 -17.70 18.06
C LEU A 104 -2.46 -18.98 18.45
N THR A 105 -3.49 -18.85 19.27
CA THR A 105 -4.35 -19.97 19.67
C THR A 105 -5.44 -20.19 18.62
N ARG A 106 -5.96 -21.42 18.56
CA ARG A 106 -7.03 -21.78 17.61
C ARG A 106 -8.28 -20.91 17.77
N GLU A 107 -8.60 -20.55 19.00
CA GLU A 107 -9.73 -19.66 19.32
C GLU A 107 -9.56 -18.27 18.68
N LEU A 108 -8.36 -17.72 18.76
CA LEU A 108 -7.99 -16.41 18.21
C LEU A 108 -8.10 -16.37 16.67
N LEU A 109 -7.76 -17.47 16.01
CA LEU A 109 -7.85 -17.62 14.54
C LEU A 109 -9.28 -17.81 14.02
N THR A 110 -10.26 -18.01 14.91
CA THR A 110 -11.66 -18.32 14.54
C THR A 110 -12.67 -17.23 14.91
N ARG A 111 -12.23 -16.07 15.43
CA ARG A 111 -13.05 -14.90 15.82
C ARG A 111 -12.89 -13.72 14.85
#